data_AF-A0A1X0RYU1-F1
#
_entry.id   AF-A0A1X0RYU1-F1
#
_cell.length_a   1.000
_cell.length_b   1.000
_cell.length_c   1.000
_cell.angle_alpha   90.00
_cell.angle_beta   90.00
_cell.angle_gamma   90.00
#
_symmetry.space_group_name_H-M   'P 1'
#
loop_
_entity.id
_entity.type
_entity.pdbx_description
1 polymer ?
#
loop_
_entity_poly.entity_id
_entity_poly.type
_entity_poly.pdbx_seq_one_letter_code
_entity_poly.pdbx_strand_id
1 'polypeptide(L)'
;MNCFSPLNKKSKVKRHIKEKKRTLNSLLLDLQQIIASQLQALKELDDTHEKDNIVLNDRMYQSYDALSDDIHNHQTRLMSEKEQYEKEKVWITKVRRQQDEKVKLNVGGQLFETSLSTLRKDPNSILAYMFGEPKTVKPDADNSYFIDRDGTYFRLVLNYLRDLKIPTGIANDPKIMEELMQEARFYKIADLLKLKWQRLPILTQQELHDLYPLPSNPSSYQPVIFNLSKRNLANLDFSGYHLDPRSDFSHSNLENARFDCTRFGFDFDHRVNYRYAYLVGATFPEKGTEYRSSGIDFLLDGAIVNEHDLFT
;
A
#
# COMPACT_ATOMS: atom_id res chain seq x y z
N MET A 1 -17.75 -30.49 139.88
CA MET A 1 -18.03 -31.38 138.74
C MET A 1 -18.08 -30.56 137.46
N ASN A 2 -17.12 -30.78 136.57
CA ASN A 2 -17.26 -30.90 135.11
C ASN A 2 -16.01 -30.38 134.38
N CYS A 3 -15.08 -31.32 134.23
CA CYS A 3 -14.04 -31.32 133.22
C CYS A 3 -14.68 -31.18 131.83
N PHE A 4 -14.44 -30.09 131.10
CA PHE A 4 -14.66 -30.05 129.65
C PHE A 4 -13.33 -29.82 128.94
N SER A 5 -13.04 -30.73 128.00
CA SER A 5 -11.71 -31.13 127.57
C SER A 5 -11.11 -30.25 126.45
N PRO A 6 -9.77 -30.03 126.44
CA PRO A 6 -9.05 -29.34 125.34
C PRO A 6 -9.15 -30.05 123.98
N LEU A 7 -9.56 -31.33 123.99
CA LEU A 7 -9.80 -32.16 122.80
C LEU A 7 -11.00 -31.69 121.96
N ASN A 8 -12.00 -31.03 122.57
CA ASN A 8 -13.24 -30.65 121.88
C ASN A 8 -13.08 -29.40 120.99
N LYS A 9 -12.19 -28.45 121.37
CA LYS A 9 -11.89 -27.25 120.56
C LYS A 9 -11.03 -27.56 119.33
N LYS A 10 -9.99 -28.40 119.45
CA LYS A 10 -9.17 -28.86 118.31
C LYS A 10 -9.98 -29.67 117.27
N SER A 11 -10.97 -30.44 117.73
CA SER A 11 -11.93 -31.18 116.90
C SER A 11 -12.82 -30.27 116.04
N LYS A 12 -13.40 -29.21 116.65
CA LYS A 12 -14.22 -28.21 115.94
C LYS A 12 -13.43 -27.45 114.87
N VAL A 13 -12.21 -27.00 115.19
CA VAL A 13 -11.34 -26.29 114.23
C VAL A 13 -10.96 -27.18 113.04
N LYS A 14 -10.60 -28.45 113.29
CA LYS A 14 -10.33 -29.42 112.21
C LYS A 14 -11.56 -29.67 111.31
N ARG A 15 -12.77 -29.76 111.88
CA ARG A 15 -14.02 -29.88 111.10
C ARG A 15 -14.27 -28.64 110.24
N HIS A 16 -14.11 -27.44 110.81
CA HIS A 16 -14.34 -26.20 110.10
C HIS A 16 -13.33 -25.96 108.96
N ILE A 17 -12.06 -26.33 109.17
CA ILE A 17 -11.03 -26.33 108.12
C ILE A 17 -11.38 -27.36 107.03
N LYS A 18 -11.88 -28.54 107.39
CA LYS A 18 -12.32 -29.58 106.44
C LYS A 18 -13.52 -29.13 105.61
N GLU A 19 -14.48 -28.41 106.21
CA GLU A 19 -15.60 -27.79 105.50
C GLU A 19 -15.13 -26.70 104.54
N LYS A 20 -14.35 -25.71 105.00
CA LYS A 20 -13.80 -24.68 104.11
C LYS A 20 -12.97 -25.25 102.97
N LYS A 21 -12.21 -26.32 103.20
CA LYS A 21 -11.44 -27.01 102.16
C LYS A 21 -12.36 -27.72 101.15
N ARG A 22 -13.49 -28.28 101.59
CA ARG A 22 -14.53 -28.83 100.69
C ARG A 22 -15.19 -27.72 99.87
N THR A 23 -15.54 -26.59 100.48
CA THR A 23 -16.13 -25.44 99.78
C THR A 23 -15.16 -24.85 98.77
N LEU A 24 -13.88 -24.69 99.14
CA LEU A 24 -12.83 -24.21 98.25
C LEU A 24 -12.62 -25.16 97.07
N ASN A 25 -12.61 -26.48 97.30
CA ASN A 25 -12.50 -27.45 96.22
C ASN A 25 -13.73 -27.44 95.30
N SER A 26 -14.94 -27.20 95.83
CA SER A 26 -16.15 -27.03 95.03
C SER A 26 -16.06 -25.79 94.13
N LEU A 27 -15.71 -24.63 94.71
CA LEU A 27 -15.54 -23.38 93.97
C LEU A 27 -14.42 -23.47 92.92
N LEU A 28 -13.34 -24.20 93.22
CA LEU A 28 -12.27 -24.45 92.25
C LEU A 28 -12.78 -25.27 91.07
N LEU A 29 -13.61 -26.29 91.32
CA LEU A 29 -14.22 -27.11 90.27
C LEU A 29 -15.19 -26.30 89.41
N ASP A 30 -16.01 -25.46 90.04
CA ASP A 30 -16.95 -24.57 89.34
C ASP A 30 -16.20 -23.55 88.46
N LEU A 31 -15.11 -22.96 88.97
CA LEU A 31 -14.23 -22.08 88.19
C LEU A 31 -13.56 -22.81 87.03
N GLN A 32 -13.07 -24.04 87.24
CA GLN A 32 -12.50 -24.86 86.17
C GLN A 32 -13.53 -25.15 85.07
N GLN A 33 -14.79 -25.41 85.45
CA GLN A 33 -15.89 -25.65 84.51
C GLN A 33 -16.23 -24.39 83.70
N ILE A 34 -16.25 -23.21 84.35
CA ILE A 34 -16.49 -21.92 83.68
C ILE A 34 -15.36 -21.58 82.71
N ILE A 35 -14.10 -21.76 83.12
CA ILE A 35 -12.95 -21.52 82.25
C ILE A 35 -13.01 -22.44 81.03
N ALA A 36 -13.35 -23.73 81.23
CA ALA A 36 -13.49 -24.68 80.13
C ALA A 36 -14.61 -24.28 79.15
N SER A 37 -15.77 -23.83 79.64
CA SER A 37 -16.87 -23.40 78.78
C SER A 37 -16.54 -22.11 78.01
N GLN A 38 -15.88 -21.14 78.65
CA GLN A 38 -15.44 -19.91 77.98
C GLN A 38 -14.38 -20.17 76.92
N LEU A 39 -13.41 -21.06 77.18
CA LEU A 39 -12.41 -21.46 76.19
C LEU A 39 -13.06 -22.16 74.99
N GLN A 40 -14.09 -22.96 75.21
CA GLN A 40 -14.84 -23.59 74.12
C GLN A 40 -15.63 -22.57 73.30
N ALA A 41 -16.31 -21.62 73.95
CA ALA A 41 -17.01 -20.54 73.26
C ALA A 41 -16.07 -19.65 72.44
N LEU A 42 -14.87 -19.35 72.96
CA LEU A 42 -13.84 -18.61 72.22
C LEU A 42 -13.37 -19.38 70.98
N LYS A 43 -13.19 -20.69 71.09
CA LYS A 43 -12.81 -21.53 69.94
C LYS A 43 -13.89 -21.55 68.87
N GLU A 44 -15.15 -21.71 69.25
CA GLU A 44 -16.27 -21.68 68.30
C GLU A 44 -16.41 -20.32 67.61
N LEU A 45 -16.14 -19.24 68.35
CA LEU A 45 -16.11 -17.88 67.80
C LEU A 45 -14.98 -17.73 66.77
N ASP A 46 -13.78 -18.21 67.08
CA ASP A 46 -12.62 -18.16 66.18
C ASP A 46 -12.87 -18.97 64.90
N ASP A 47 -13.41 -20.18 65.04
CA ASP A 47 -13.82 -21.03 63.91
C ASP A 47 -14.88 -20.34 63.02
N THR A 48 -15.76 -19.54 63.62
CA THR A 48 -16.79 -18.78 62.89
C THR A 48 -16.17 -17.60 62.15
N HIS A 49 -15.29 -16.84 62.81
CA HIS A 49 -14.57 -15.74 62.18
C HIS A 49 -13.70 -16.22 61.02
N GLU A 50 -13.04 -17.36 61.14
CA GLU A 50 -12.22 -17.92 60.08
C GLU A 50 -13.08 -18.30 58.86
N LYS A 51 -14.25 -18.92 59.08
CA LYS A 51 -15.22 -19.21 58.00
C LYS A 51 -15.73 -17.94 57.32
N ASP A 52 -16.14 -16.95 58.09
CA ASP A 52 -16.67 -15.69 57.55
C ASP A 52 -15.59 -14.94 56.75
N ASN A 53 -14.33 -15.00 57.20
CA ASN A 53 -13.21 -14.40 56.48
C ASN A 53 -12.97 -15.09 55.13
N ILE A 54 -12.97 -16.44 55.10
CA ILE A 54 -12.87 -17.21 53.85
C ILE A 54 -13.98 -16.81 52.87
N VAL A 55 -15.24 -16.78 53.34
CA VAL A 55 -16.39 -16.43 52.50
C VAL A 55 -16.30 -15.00 51.98
N LEU A 56 -15.88 -14.06 52.83
CA LEU A 56 -15.72 -12.66 52.44
C LEU A 56 -14.62 -12.50 51.37
N ASN A 57 -13.49 -13.20 51.56
CA ASN A 57 -12.35 -13.17 50.65
C ASN A 57 -12.73 -13.79 49.29
N ASP A 58 -13.42 -14.93 49.28
CA ASP A 58 -13.94 -15.55 48.06
C ASP A 58 -14.88 -14.62 47.31
N ARG A 59 -15.81 -13.95 48.01
CA ARG A 59 -16.72 -12.98 47.41
C ARG A 59 -15.99 -11.76 46.84
N MET A 60 -14.94 -11.31 47.54
CA MET A 60 -14.10 -10.21 47.06
C MET A 60 -13.38 -10.59 45.78
N TYR A 61 -12.76 -11.77 45.70
CA TYR A 61 -12.11 -12.24 44.47
C TYR A 61 -13.08 -12.41 43.31
N GLN A 62 -14.24 -13.01 43.55
CA GLN A 62 -15.29 -13.11 42.52
C GLN A 62 -15.74 -11.74 42.00
N SER A 63 -15.88 -10.75 42.90
CA SER A 63 -16.21 -9.39 42.51
C SER A 63 -15.09 -8.71 41.73
N TYR A 64 -13.83 -9.00 42.06
CA TYR A 64 -12.67 -8.48 41.33
C TYR A 64 -12.59 -9.06 39.92
N ASP A 65 -12.75 -10.38 39.79
CA ASP A 65 -12.74 -11.06 38.50
C ASP A 65 -13.86 -10.56 37.60
N ALA A 66 -15.08 -10.45 38.14
CA ALA A 66 -16.22 -9.91 37.40
C ALA A 66 -15.98 -8.47 36.92
N LEU A 67 -15.40 -7.61 37.77
CA LEU A 67 -15.07 -6.24 37.39
C LEU A 67 -13.94 -6.18 36.35
N SER A 68 -12.92 -7.03 36.48
CA SER A 68 -11.81 -7.14 35.53
C SER A 68 -12.31 -7.56 34.14
N ASP A 69 -13.19 -8.56 34.09
CA ASP A 69 -13.83 -9.01 32.85
C ASP A 69 -14.67 -7.89 32.22
N ASP A 70 -15.43 -7.16 33.03
CA ASP A 70 -16.29 -6.08 32.53
C ASP A 70 -15.47 -4.91 31.97
N ILE A 71 -14.36 -4.54 32.64
CA ILE A 71 -13.39 -3.56 32.13
C ILE A 71 -12.77 -4.04 30.82
N HIS A 72 -12.35 -5.30 30.75
CA HIS A 72 -11.74 -5.84 29.54
C HIS A 72 -12.72 -5.86 28.36
N ASN A 73 -13.96 -6.26 28.61
CA ASN A 73 -15.04 -6.24 27.63
C ASN A 73 -15.33 -4.81 27.16
N HIS A 74 -15.36 -3.84 28.07
CA HIS A 74 -15.57 -2.43 27.72
C HIS A 74 -14.42 -1.87 26.87
N GLN A 75 -13.16 -2.16 27.24
CA GLN A 75 -11.98 -1.78 26.45
C GLN A 75 -12.05 -2.35 25.03
N THR A 76 -12.43 -3.62 24.91
CA THR A 76 -12.55 -4.29 23.60
C THR A 76 -13.63 -3.63 22.73
N ARG A 77 -14.78 -3.27 23.30
CA ARG A 77 -15.83 -2.53 22.57
C ARG A 77 -15.34 -1.17 22.11
N LEU A 78 -14.73 -0.38 23.00
CA LEU A 78 -14.21 0.94 22.66
C LEU A 78 -13.13 0.89 21.56
N MET A 79 -12.26 -0.13 21.59
CA MET A 79 -11.26 -0.32 20.54
C MET A 79 -11.91 -0.59 19.18
N SER A 80 -12.92 -1.47 19.14
CA SER A 80 -13.64 -1.79 17.90
C SER A 80 -14.41 -0.57 17.35
N GLU A 81 -15.10 0.17 18.22
CA GLU A 81 -15.83 1.39 17.85
C GLU A 81 -14.88 2.49 17.34
N LYS A 82 -13.73 2.70 18.01
CA LYS A 82 -12.69 3.62 17.55
C LYS A 82 -12.18 3.25 16.15
N GLU A 83 -11.96 1.96 15.89
CA GLU A 83 -11.51 1.51 14.57
C GLU A 83 -12.56 1.80 13.48
N GLN A 84 -13.85 1.59 13.79
CA GLN A 84 -14.95 1.93 12.88
C GLN A 84 -15.01 3.43 12.61
N TYR A 85 -14.91 4.26 13.66
CA TYR A 85 -14.92 5.71 13.54
C TYR A 85 -13.76 6.24 12.71
N GLU A 86 -12.55 5.72 12.89
CA GLU A 86 -11.39 6.11 12.08
C GLU A 86 -11.58 5.74 10.60
N LYS A 87 -12.16 4.56 10.30
CA LYS A 87 -12.51 4.18 8.92
C LYS A 87 -13.51 5.14 8.30
N GLU A 88 -14.55 5.50 9.04
CA GLU A 88 -15.58 6.45 8.60
C GLU A 88 -14.98 7.84 8.37
N LYS A 89 -14.14 8.32 9.29
CA LYS A 89 -13.45 9.61 9.17
C LYS A 89 -12.57 9.68 7.93
N VAL A 90 -11.81 8.62 7.61
CA VAL A 90 -11.02 8.54 6.38
C VAL A 90 -11.92 8.61 5.15
N TRP A 91 -13.05 7.89 5.16
CA TRP A 91 -14.00 7.89 4.05
C TRP A 91 -14.62 9.28 3.81
N ILE A 92 -15.12 9.94 4.86
CA ILE A 92 -15.69 11.29 4.78
C ILE A 92 -14.66 12.30 4.29
N THR A 93 -13.43 12.21 4.78
CA THR A 93 -12.33 13.11 4.35
C THR A 93 -12.03 12.94 2.87
N LYS A 94 -12.01 11.69 2.37
CA LYS A 94 -11.80 11.38 0.95
C LYS A 94 -12.91 11.96 0.08
N VAL A 95 -14.18 11.81 0.50
CA VAL A 95 -15.34 12.34 -0.23
C VAL A 95 -15.31 13.86 -0.29
N ARG A 96 -15.03 14.53 0.84
CA ARG A 96 -14.90 16.01 0.88
C ARG A 96 -13.83 16.51 -0.08
N ARG A 97 -12.63 15.90 -0.04
CA ARG A 97 -11.54 16.25 -0.95
C ARG A 97 -11.93 16.14 -2.43
N GLN A 98 -12.69 15.11 -2.80
CA GLN A 98 -13.17 14.96 -4.18
C GLN A 98 -14.14 16.08 -4.60
N GLN A 99 -14.96 16.59 -3.68
CA GLN A 99 -15.85 17.72 -3.95
C GLN A 99 -15.08 19.03 -4.07
N ASP A 100 -14.12 19.27 -3.18
CA ASP A 100 -13.32 20.51 -3.14
C ASP A 100 -12.42 20.64 -4.38
N GLU A 101 -11.93 19.52 -4.91
CA GLU A 101 -11.06 19.48 -6.09
C GLU A 101 -11.83 19.43 -7.42
N LYS A 102 -13.17 19.53 -7.42
CA LYS A 102 -14.00 19.33 -8.61
C LYS A 102 -13.74 20.40 -9.69
N VAL A 103 -13.57 19.95 -10.93
CA VAL A 103 -13.33 20.76 -12.13
C VAL A 103 -14.25 20.32 -13.25
N LYS A 104 -14.77 21.28 -14.00
CA LYS A 104 -15.56 21.08 -15.23
C LYS A 104 -14.70 21.33 -16.46
N LEU A 105 -14.76 20.44 -17.44
CA LEU A 105 -14.07 20.56 -18.72
C LEU A 105 -15.09 20.50 -19.85
N ASN A 106 -14.90 21.31 -20.88
CA ASN A 106 -15.62 21.23 -22.14
C ASN A 106 -14.63 20.85 -23.24
N VAL A 107 -14.66 19.59 -23.69
CA VAL A 107 -13.71 19.05 -24.66
C VAL A 107 -14.43 18.84 -25.98
N GLY A 108 -14.20 19.75 -26.94
CA GLY A 108 -14.84 19.72 -28.26
C GLY A 108 -16.37 19.77 -28.21
N GLY A 109 -16.95 20.40 -27.18
CA GLY A 109 -18.40 20.45 -26.95
C GLY A 109 -18.95 19.39 -26.00
N GLN A 110 -18.14 18.41 -25.58
CA GLN A 110 -18.53 17.39 -24.60
C GLN A 110 -18.13 17.81 -23.18
N LEU A 111 -19.07 17.76 -22.24
CA LEU A 111 -18.83 18.14 -20.85
C LEU A 111 -18.31 16.96 -20.01
N PHE A 112 -17.24 17.21 -19.27
CA PHE A 112 -16.65 16.28 -18.32
C PHE A 112 -16.53 16.93 -16.94
N GLU A 113 -16.63 16.11 -15.90
CA GLU A 113 -16.31 16.50 -14.53
C GLU A 113 -15.28 15.55 -13.93
N THR A 114 -14.29 16.11 -13.25
CA THR A 114 -13.20 15.35 -12.63
C THR A 114 -12.57 16.14 -11.47
N SER A 115 -11.53 15.62 -10.83
CA SER A 115 -10.77 16.34 -9.80
C SER A 115 -9.43 16.89 -10.32
N LEU A 116 -8.94 17.95 -9.67
CA LEU A 116 -7.58 18.47 -9.88
C LEU A 116 -6.52 17.38 -9.68
N SER A 117 -6.69 16.50 -8.68
CA SER A 117 -5.77 15.38 -8.44
C SER A 117 -5.69 14.39 -9.61
N THR A 118 -6.78 14.20 -10.36
CA THR A 118 -6.76 13.39 -11.58
C THR A 118 -6.04 14.11 -12.72
N LEU A 119 -6.30 15.40 -12.93
CA LEU A 119 -5.67 16.16 -14.02
C LEU A 119 -4.17 16.38 -13.81
N ARG A 120 -3.73 16.46 -12.55
CA ARG A 120 -2.32 16.62 -12.17
C ARG A 120 -1.59 15.28 -11.93
N LYS A 121 -2.20 14.15 -12.30
CA LYS A 121 -1.66 12.82 -12.02
C LYS A 121 -0.30 12.58 -12.70
N ASP A 122 -0.13 13.07 -13.93
CA ASP A 122 1.15 13.16 -14.62
C ASP A 122 1.63 14.62 -14.56
N PRO A 123 2.64 14.95 -13.72
CA PRO A 123 3.11 16.32 -13.51
C PRO A 123 3.65 17.00 -14.78
N ASN A 124 4.08 16.23 -15.78
CA ASN A 124 4.68 16.75 -17.01
C ASN A 124 3.64 16.96 -18.13
N SER A 125 2.38 16.58 -17.89
CA SER A 125 1.31 16.70 -18.86
C SER A 125 0.81 18.14 -19.02
N ILE A 126 0.20 18.44 -20.18
CA ILE A 126 -0.48 19.72 -20.42
C ILE A 126 -1.61 19.93 -19.41
N LEU A 127 -2.32 18.87 -19.04
CA LEU A 127 -3.41 18.94 -18.06
C LEU A 127 -2.88 19.38 -16.69
N ALA A 128 -1.74 18.85 -16.23
CA ALA A 128 -1.13 19.29 -15.00
C ALA A 128 -0.69 20.77 -15.07
N TYR A 129 -0.16 21.20 -16.21
CA TYR A 129 0.24 22.59 -16.43
C TYR A 129 -0.95 23.58 -16.46
N MET A 130 -2.03 23.26 -17.20
CA MET A 130 -3.24 24.07 -17.28
C MET A 130 -3.86 24.32 -15.90
N PHE A 131 -3.83 23.27 -15.07
CA PHE A 131 -4.39 23.29 -13.74
C PHE A 131 -3.32 23.48 -12.66
N GLY A 132 -2.11 23.91 -12.99
CA GLY A 132 -1.03 24.19 -12.03
C GLY A 132 -1.24 25.49 -11.25
N GLU A 133 -0.29 25.81 -10.37
CA GLU A 133 -0.25 27.10 -9.68
C GLU A 133 0.98 27.92 -10.11
N PRO A 134 0.82 29.20 -10.51
CA PRO A 134 -0.45 29.92 -10.69
C PRO A 134 -1.27 29.36 -11.85
N LYS A 135 -2.60 29.45 -11.77
CA LYS A 135 -3.49 28.97 -12.85
C LYS A 135 -3.20 29.72 -14.14
N THR A 136 -2.83 28.98 -15.17
CA THR A 136 -2.44 29.54 -16.47
C THR A 136 -3.64 29.83 -17.37
N VAL A 137 -4.77 29.16 -17.15
CA VAL A 137 -5.98 29.26 -17.97
C VAL A 137 -7.14 29.81 -17.14
N LYS A 138 -7.94 30.71 -17.74
CA LYS A 138 -9.18 31.24 -17.14
C LYS A 138 -10.37 30.35 -17.56
N PRO A 139 -11.30 30.03 -16.64
CA PRO A 139 -12.52 29.32 -16.99
C PRO A 139 -13.51 30.23 -17.74
N ASP A 140 -14.45 29.58 -18.43
CA ASP A 140 -15.62 30.21 -19.04
C ASP A 140 -16.65 30.66 -17.99
N ALA A 141 -17.72 31.32 -18.46
CA ALA A 141 -18.78 31.88 -17.60
C ALA A 141 -19.49 30.84 -16.73
N ASP A 142 -19.55 29.57 -17.17
CA ASP A 142 -20.14 28.45 -16.45
C ASP A 142 -19.14 27.72 -15.53
N ASN A 143 -17.93 28.28 -15.39
CA ASN A 143 -16.77 27.75 -14.68
C ASN A 143 -16.19 26.46 -15.29
N SER A 144 -16.44 26.21 -16.59
CA SER A 144 -15.79 25.13 -17.35
C SER A 144 -14.50 25.61 -18.03
N TYR A 145 -13.61 24.68 -18.37
CA TYR A 145 -12.40 24.97 -19.14
C TYR A 145 -12.51 24.30 -20.51
N PHE A 146 -12.43 25.10 -21.56
CA PHE A 146 -12.53 24.61 -22.93
C PHE A 146 -11.20 24.01 -23.43
N ILE A 147 -11.31 22.87 -24.12
CA ILE A 147 -10.22 22.19 -24.80
C ILE A 147 -10.71 21.82 -26.21
N ASP A 148 -10.01 22.30 -27.23
CA ASP A 148 -10.35 22.04 -28.63
C ASP A 148 -9.82 20.67 -29.09
N ARG A 149 -10.40 19.59 -28.54
CA ARG A 149 -10.06 18.18 -28.82
C ARG A 149 -11.30 17.31 -28.86
N ASP A 150 -11.15 16.06 -29.32
CA ASP A 150 -12.26 15.11 -29.36
C ASP A 150 -12.58 14.55 -27.96
N GLY A 151 -13.76 14.92 -27.44
CA GLY A 151 -14.25 14.42 -26.15
C GLY A 151 -14.38 12.89 -26.07
N THR A 152 -14.66 12.22 -27.20
CA THR A 152 -14.87 10.77 -27.28
C THR A 152 -13.64 10.00 -26.80
N TYR A 153 -12.46 10.43 -27.25
CA TYR A 153 -11.18 9.82 -26.88
C TYR A 153 -10.58 10.45 -25.61
N PHE A 154 -10.91 11.72 -25.32
CA PHE A 154 -10.57 12.32 -24.02
C PHE A 154 -11.14 11.51 -22.83
N ARG A 155 -12.32 10.91 -22.96
CA ARG A 155 -12.86 10.00 -21.95
C ARG A 155 -11.89 8.87 -21.58
N LEU A 156 -11.17 8.32 -22.56
CA LEU A 156 -10.20 7.26 -22.34
C LEU A 156 -8.94 7.78 -21.65
N VAL A 157 -8.47 8.97 -22.03
CA VAL A 157 -7.38 9.68 -21.32
C VAL A 157 -7.76 9.91 -19.85
N LEU A 158 -8.97 10.39 -19.60
CA LEU A 158 -9.43 10.67 -18.24
C LEU A 158 -9.53 9.41 -17.38
N ASN A 159 -10.03 8.31 -17.95
CA ASN A 159 -10.07 7.02 -17.26
C ASN A 159 -8.66 6.48 -17.00
N TYR A 160 -7.73 6.65 -17.94
CA TYR A 160 -6.33 6.34 -17.70
C TYR A 160 -5.78 7.15 -16.51
N LEU A 161 -6.02 8.46 -16.42
CA LEU A 161 -5.51 9.26 -15.30
C LEU A 161 -6.13 8.89 -13.94
N ARG A 162 -7.31 8.25 -13.94
CA ARG A 162 -7.96 7.72 -12.72
C ARG A 162 -7.33 6.41 -12.26
N ASP A 163 -7.12 5.48 -13.19
CA ASP A 163 -6.78 4.08 -12.87
C ASP A 163 -5.33 3.69 -13.18
N LEU A 164 -4.63 4.54 -13.95
CA LEU A 164 -3.30 4.31 -14.54
C LEU A 164 -3.23 3.03 -15.39
N LYS A 165 -4.34 2.64 -16.02
CA LYS A 165 -4.47 1.40 -16.80
C LYS A 165 -5.34 1.60 -18.04
N ILE A 166 -5.02 0.83 -19.09
CA ILE A 166 -5.86 0.72 -20.29
C ILE A 166 -6.58 -0.64 -20.26
N PRO A 167 -7.93 -0.67 -20.29
CA PRO A 167 -8.69 -1.91 -20.37
C PRO A 167 -8.30 -2.75 -21.60
N THR A 168 -8.26 -4.08 -21.45
CA THR A 168 -7.82 -4.99 -22.52
C THR A 168 -8.64 -4.85 -23.82
N GLY A 169 -9.95 -4.60 -23.72
CA GLY A 169 -10.79 -4.37 -24.90
C GLY A 169 -10.38 -3.14 -25.71
N ILE A 170 -9.95 -2.06 -25.05
CA ILE A 170 -9.40 -0.87 -25.70
C ILE A 170 -8.01 -1.17 -26.27
N ALA A 171 -7.19 -1.92 -25.52
CA ALA A 171 -5.83 -2.24 -25.93
C ALA A 171 -5.77 -3.10 -27.21
N ASN A 172 -6.77 -3.95 -27.42
CA ASN A 172 -6.84 -4.86 -28.55
C ASN A 172 -7.52 -4.25 -29.79
N ASP A 173 -8.16 -3.08 -29.68
CA ASP A 173 -8.72 -2.36 -30.82
C ASP A 173 -7.67 -1.40 -31.39
N PRO A 174 -7.10 -1.68 -32.59
CA PRO A 174 -6.03 -0.87 -33.14
C PRO A 174 -6.46 0.56 -33.44
N LYS A 175 -7.71 0.77 -33.86
CA LYS A 175 -8.24 2.08 -34.23
C LYS A 175 -8.42 2.94 -32.98
N ILE A 176 -9.08 2.41 -31.95
CA ILE A 176 -9.26 3.15 -30.70
C ILE A 176 -7.90 3.43 -30.04
N MET A 177 -6.99 2.46 -30.08
CA MET A 177 -5.63 2.66 -29.55
C MET A 177 -4.89 3.78 -30.30
N GLU A 178 -5.00 3.85 -31.63
CA GLU A 178 -4.37 4.91 -32.41
C GLU A 178 -4.88 6.30 -32.02
N GLU A 179 -6.20 6.45 -31.91
CA GLU A 179 -6.85 7.71 -31.50
C GLU A 179 -6.48 8.09 -30.05
N LEU A 180 -6.46 7.12 -29.12
CA LEU A 180 -5.99 7.34 -27.76
C LEU A 180 -4.53 7.81 -27.71
N MET A 181 -3.66 7.26 -28.58
CA MET A 181 -2.27 7.70 -28.65
C MET A 181 -2.13 9.10 -29.26
N GLN A 182 -3.01 9.50 -30.17
CA GLN A 182 -3.04 10.88 -30.66
C GLN A 182 -3.38 11.85 -29.53
N GLU A 183 -4.39 11.54 -28.71
CA GLU A 183 -4.71 12.35 -27.53
C GLU A 183 -3.58 12.33 -26.50
N ALA A 184 -2.99 11.16 -26.21
CA ALA A 184 -1.87 11.05 -25.27
C ALA A 184 -0.66 11.90 -25.69
N ARG A 185 -0.38 11.98 -27.01
CA ARG A 185 0.63 12.90 -27.58
C ARG A 185 0.23 14.35 -27.39
N PHE A 186 -1.02 14.70 -27.69
CA PHE A 186 -1.52 16.07 -27.51
C PHE A 186 -1.38 16.51 -26.06
N TYR A 187 -1.88 15.74 -25.10
CA TYR A 187 -1.82 16.08 -23.67
C TYR A 187 -0.43 15.85 -23.04
N LYS A 188 0.55 15.35 -23.80
CA LYS A 188 1.91 15.03 -23.34
C LYS A 188 1.95 14.10 -22.11
N ILE A 189 1.14 13.03 -22.14
CA ILE A 189 1.07 12.06 -21.04
C ILE A 189 2.03 10.91 -21.36
N ALA A 190 3.27 11.02 -20.86
CA ALA A 190 4.38 10.13 -21.23
C ALA A 190 4.11 8.68 -20.84
N ASP A 191 3.59 8.46 -19.63
CA ASP A 191 3.32 7.11 -19.12
C ASP A 191 2.21 6.40 -19.91
N LEU A 192 1.20 7.14 -20.40
CA LEU A 192 0.15 6.60 -21.25
C LEU A 192 0.70 6.16 -22.60
N LEU A 193 1.57 6.99 -23.19
CA LEU A 193 2.28 6.63 -24.41
C LEU A 193 3.06 5.34 -24.16
N LYS A 194 3.88 5.28 -23.10
CA LYS A 194 4.73 4.13 -22.77
C LYS A 194 3.95 2.80 -22.63
N LEU A 195 2.73 2.83 -22.08
CA LEU A 195 1.93 1.62 -21.87
C LEU A 195 1.64 0.82 -23.15
N LYS A 196 1.53 1.49 -24.30
CA LYS A 196 1.33 0.81 -25.59
C LYS A 196 2.45 -0.17 -25.89
N TRP A 197 3.67 0.22 -25.55
CA TRP A 197 4.90 -0.51 -25.87
C TRP A 197 5.22 -1.60 -24.84
N GLN A 198 4.84 -1.41 -23.57
CA GLN A 198 5.06 -2.40 -22.52
C GLN A 198 4.33 -3.73 -22.74
N ARG A 199 3.24 -3.73 -23.52
CA ARG A 199 2.44 -4.93 -23.80
C ARG A 199 2.88 -5.67 -25.07
N LEU A 200 3.87 -5.16 -25.80
CA LEU A 200 4.37 -5.81 -27.01
C LEU A 200 5.16 -7.07 -26.65
N PRO A 201 5.16 -8.09 -27.53
CA PRO A 201 5.99 -9.28 -27.36
C PRO A 201 7.46 -8.89 -27.20
N ILE A 202 8.07 -9.31 -26.09
CA ILE A 202 9.48 -9.06 -25.79
C ILE A 202 10.33 -9.95 -26.70
N LEU A 203 11.39 -9.36 -27.26
CA LEU A 203 12.47 -10.09 -27.90
C LEU A 203 13.73 -9.93 -27.04
N THR A 204 14.36 -11.03 -26.68
CA THR A 204 15.64 -11.03 -25.96
C THR A 204 16.82 -10.91 -26.91
N GLN A 205 17.99 -10.54 -26.40
CA GLN A 205 19.22 -10.46 -27.20
C GLN A 205 19.58 -11.82 -27.82
N GLN A 206 19.36 -12.92 -27.10
CA GLN A 206 19.61 -14.26 -27.62
C GLN A 206 18.67 -14.59 -28.79
N GLU A 207 17.37 -14.35 -28.62
CA GLU A 207 16.40 -14.57 -29.70
C GLU A 207 16.66 -13.69 -30.92
N LEU A 208 17.15 -12.46 -30.73
CA LEU A 208 17.59 -11.59 -31.83
C LEU A 208 18.72 -12.24 -32.63
N HIS A 209 19.76 -12.75 -31.95
CA HIS A 209 20.88 -13.42 -32.61
C HIS A 209 20.50 -14.77 -33.24
N ASP A 210 19.55 -15.49 -32.66
CA ASP A 210 19.04 -16.74 -33.22
C ASP A 210 18.26 -16.48 -34.52
N LEU A 211 17.46 -15.42 -34.56
CA LEU A 211 16.69 -15.02 -35.75
C LEU A 211 17.57 -14.35 -36.82
N TYR A 212 18.57 -13.58 -36.40
CA TYR A 212 19.46 -12.82 -37.25
C TYR A 212 20.90 -13.08 -36.83
N PRO A 213 21.53 -14.18 -37.26
CA PRO A 213 22.90 -14.49 -36.87
C PRO A 213 23.87 -13.42 -37.35
N LEU A 214 24.79 -13.00 -36.47
CA LEU A 214 25.90 -12.15 -36.87
C LEU A 214 26.81 -12.90 -37.86
N PRO A 215 27.36 -12.22 -38.88
CA PRO A 215 28.26 -12.85 -39.84
C PRO A 215 29.51 -13.39 -39.12
N SER A 216 29.93 -14.61 -39.45
CA SER A 216 31.13 -15.23 -38.86
C SER A 216 32.42 -14.47 -39.14
N ASN A 217 32.42 -13.62 -40.17
CA ASN A 217 33.52 -12.72 -40.50
C ASN A 217 33.05 -11.26 -40.39
N PRO A 218 33.57 -10.46 -39.44
CA PRO A 218 33.22 -9.05 -39.25
C PRO A 218 33.47 -8.17 -40.48
N SER A 219 34.40 -8.56 -41.35
CA SER A 219 34.70 -7.86 -42.60
C SER A 219 33.72 -8.21 -43.73
N SER A 220 32.80 -9.16 -43.51
CA SER A 220 31.80 -9.54 -44.48
C SER A 220 30.70 -8.49 -44.55
N TYR A 221 30.54 -7.88 -45.72
CA TYR A 221 29.49 -6.89 -45.99
C TYR A 221 28.17 -7.63 -46.30
N GLN A 222 27.56 -8.24 -45.29
CA GLN A 222 26.25 -8.88 -45.42
C GLN A 222 25.18 -8.04 -44.71
N PRO A 223 24.37 -7.26 -45.47
CA PRO A 223 23.25 -6.52 -44.91
C PRO A 223 22.18 -7.47 -44.36
N VAL A 224 21.56 -7.08 -43.25
CA VAL A 224 20.47 -7.78 -42.58
C VAL A 224 19.23 -6.90 -42.64
N ILE A 225 18.13 -7.48 -43.13
CA ILE A 225 16.82 -6.84 -43.13
C ILE A 225 16.08 -7.28 -41.86
N PHE A 226 15.92 -6.39 -40.90
CA PHE A 226 15.14 -6.68 -39.69
C PHE A 226 13.64 -6.50 -39.95
N ASN A 227 12.86 -7.51 -39.61
CA ASN A 227 11.39 -7.46 -39.58
C ASN A 227 10.93 -7.51 -38.13
N LEU A 228 11.10 -6.40 -37.42
CA LEU A 228 10.96 -6.30 -35.97
C LEU A 228 9.88 -5.29 -35.54
N SER A 229 8.87 -5.03 -36.38
CA SER A 229 7.75 -4.16 -36.03
C SER A 229 6.84 -4.77 -34.97
N LYS A 230 6.20 -3.90 -34.17
CA LYS A 230 5.29 -4.26 -33.06
C LYS A 230 5.92 -5.20 -32.02
N ARG A 231 7.20 -5.01 -31.70
CA ARG A 231 7.91 -5.77 -30.65
C ARG A 231 8.44 -4.87 -29.54
N ASN A 232 8.66 -5.45 -28.36
CA ASN A 232 9.43 -4.81 -27.32
C ASN A 232 10.91 -5.21 -27.44
N LEU A 233 11.71 -4.28 -27.94
CA LEU A 233 13.15 -4.40 -28.24
C LEU A 233 13.99 -3.52 -27.29
N ALA A 234 13.42 -3.14 -26.15
CA ALA A 234 14.10 -2.26 -25.21
C ALA A 234 15.40 -2.86 -24.71
N ASN A 235 16.46 -2.05 -24.66
CA ASN A 235 17.82 -2.41 -24.25
C ASN A 235 18.53 -3.44 -25.14
N LEU A 236 18.01 -3.76 -26.33
CA LEU A 236 18.72 -4.63 -27.27
C LEU A 236 19.92 -3.91 -27.90
N ASP A 237 20.98 -4.67 -28.11
CA ASP A 237 22.20 -4.21 -28.76
C ASP A 237 22.23 -4.71 -30.21
N PHE A 238 22.22 -3.76 -31.14
CA PHE A 238 22.32 -4.01 -32.58
C PHE A 238 23.74 -3.77 -33.10
N SER A 239 24.72 -3.56 -32.22
CA SER A 239 26.12 -3.38 -32.59
C SER A 239 26.65 -4.59 -33.38
N GLY A 240 27.48 -4.32 -34.38
CA GLY A 240 28.08 -5.36 -35.24
C GLY A 240 27.19 -5.84 -36.38
N TYR A 241 25.90 -5.47 -36.40
CA TYR A 241 25.06 -5.68 -37.58
C TYR A 241 25.35 -4.65 -38.68
N HIS A 242 25.18 -5.09 -39.92
CA HIS A 242 25.00 -4.20 -41.06
C HIS A 242 23.51 -4.18 -41.40
N LEU A 243 22.84 -3.09 -41.06
CA LEU A 243 21.40 -2.93 -41.15
C LEU A 243 21.00 -2.43 -42.54
N ASP A 244 20.14 -3.18 -43.23
CA ASP A 244 19.62 -2.82 -44.54
C ASP A 244 18.51 -1.75 -44.43
N PRO A 245 18.47 -0.72 -45.30
CA PRO A 245 17.45 0.33 -45.29
C PRO A 245 16.00 -0.15 -45.37
N ARG A 246 15.75 -1.38 -45.83
CA ARG A 246 14.42 -1.99 -45.87
C ARG A 246 13.95 -2.52 -44.51
N SER A 247 14.77 -2.42 -43.47
CA SER A 247 14.43 -2.87 -42.13
C SER A 247 13.25 -2.10 -41.53
N ASP A 248 12.36 -2.83 -40.86
CA ASP A 248 11.14 -2.31 -40.25
C ASP A 248 11.14 -2.52 -38.73
N PHE A 249 11.11 -1.39 -38.03
CA PHE A 249 10.99 -1.26 -36.57
C PHE A 249 9.73 -0.48 -36.17
N SER A 250 8.80 -0.27 -37.10
CA SER A 250 7.62 0.54 -36.84
C SER A 250 6.78 -0.01 -35.69
N HIS A 251 6.18 0.89 -34.91
CA HIS A 251 5.37 0.54 -33.74
C HIS A 251 6.09 -0.27 -32.65
N SER A 252 7.41 -0.37 -32.67
CA SER A 252 8.19 -1.12 -31.67
C SER A 252 8.69 -0.25 -30.53
N ASN A 253 8.99 -0.90 -29.40
CA ASN A 253 9.69 -0.28 -28.28
C ASN A 253 11.19 -0.46 -28.49
N LEU A 254 11.94 0.63 -28.59
CA LEU A 254 13.38 0.66 -28.72
C LEU A 254 14.00 1.48 -27.60
N GLU A 255 13.31 1.62 -26.46
CA GLU A 255 13.83 2.31 -25.28
C GLU A 255 15.24 1.79 -24.94
N ASN A 256 16.23 2.69 -24.90
CA ASN A 256 17.64 2.37 -24.65
C ASN A 256 18.28 1.32 -25.59
N ALA A 257 17.70 1.07 -26.76
CA ALA A 257 18.33 0.20 -27.75
C ALA A 257 19.61 0.85 -28.29
N ARG A 258 20.65 0.04 -28.52
CA ARG A 258 21.97 0.55 -28.92
C ARG A 258 22.26 0.26 -30.38
N PHE A 259 22.56 1.30 -31.14
CA PHE A 259 22.97 1.21 -32.54
C PHE A 259 24.36 1.82 -32.82
N ASP A 260 25.09 2.29 -31.81
CA ASP A 260 26.34 3.06 -31.96
C ASP A 260 27.37 2.42 -32.89
N CYS A 261 27.48 1.09 -32.88
CA CYS A 261 28.39 0.31 -33.71
C CYS A 261 27.63 -0.52 -34.78
N THR A 262 26.42 -0.12 -35.15
CA THR A 262 25.63 -0.70 -36.24
C THR A 262 25.93 0.07 -37.53
N ARG A 263 26.32 -0.65 -38.58
CA ARG A 263 26.50 -0.04 -39.90
C ARG A 263 25.14 0.08 -40.57
N PHE A 264 24.74 1.28 -40.96
CA PHE A 264 23.53 1.51 -41.75
C PHE A 264 23.89 1.46 -43.24
N GLY A 265 23.24 0.57 -43.97
CA GLY A 265 23.32 0.52 -45.42
C GLY A 265 22.75 1.79 -46.05
N PHE A 266 23.17 2.08 -47.27
CA PHE A 266 22.62 3.18 -48.07
C PHE A 266 21.92 2.63 -49.30
N ASP A 267 20.76 3.21 -49.59
CA ASP A 267 19.89 2.92 -50.71
C ASP A 267 19.23 4.25 -51.13
N PHE A 268 19.00 4.46 -52.43
CA PHE A 268 18.33 5.66 -52.95
C PHE A 268 16.80 5.63 -52.73
N ASP A 269 16.21 4.45 -52.61
CA ASP A 269 14.76 4.22 -52.62
C ASP A 269 14.20 3.93 -51.22
N HIS A 270 15.03 3.44 -50.29
CA HIS A 270 14.58 2.95 -48.98
C HIS A 270 15.25 3.66 -47.81
N ARG A 271 14.50 3.78 -46.71
CA ARG A 271 14.94 4.34 -45.42
C ARG A 271 14.41 3.46 -44.30
N VAL A 272 15.21 3.25 -43.26
CA VAL A 272 14.84 2.42 -42.12
C VAL A 272 13.56 2.95 -41.48
N ASN A 273 12.59 2.06 -41.29
CA ASN A 273 11.27 2.44 -40.83
C ASN A 273 11.16 2.41 -39.30
N TYR A 274 11.18 3.59 -38.68
CA TYR A 274 10.95 3.78 -37.24
C TYR A 274 9.63 4.49 -36.94
N ARG A 275 8.69 4.51 -37.90
CA ARG A 275 7.40 5.21 -37.71
C ARG A 275 6.66 4.68 -36.49
N TYR A 276 6.18 5.59 -35.65
CA TYR A 276 5.49 5.27 -34.39
C TYR A 276 6.29 4.37 -33.43
N ALA A 277 7.61 4.32 -33.53
CA ALA A 277 8.47 3.63 -32.56
C ALA A 277 8.70 4.49 -31.31
N TYR A 278 9.02 3.86 -30.19
CA TYR A 278 9.46 4.53 -28.97
C TYR A 278 10.97 4.43 -28.85
N LEU A 279 11.68 5.53 -29.05
CA LEU A 279 13.14 5.63 -29.20
C LEU A 279 13.82 6.41 -28.08
N VAL A 280 13.12 6.68 -26.98
CA VAL A 280 13.68 7.41 -25.83
C VAL A 280 14.91 6.67 -25.30
N GLY A 281 16.06 7.35 -25.26
CA GLY A 281 17.34 6.79 -24.82
C GLY A 281 18.01 5.85 -25.82
N ALA A 282 17.42 5.60 -26.98
CA ALA A 282 18.07 4.82 -28.04
C ALA A 282 19.27 5.59 -28.60
N THR A 283 20.40 4.91 -28.80
CA THR A 283 21.63 5.52 -29.30
C THR A 283 21.88 5.15 -30.75
N PHE A 284 22.37 6.10 -31.55
CA PHE A 284 22.61 5.94 -32.98
C PHE A 284 23.97 6.51 -33.38
N PRO A 285 24.62 5.96 -34.42
CA PRO A 285 25.86 6.49 -34.93
C PRO A 285 25.64 7.87 -35.55
N GLU A 286 26.59 8.77 -35.31
CA GLU A 286 26.58 10.12 -35.87
C GLU A 286 26.62 10.09 -37.41
N LYS A 287 25.96 11.08 -38.01
CA LYS A 287 25.89 11.23 -39.46
C LYS A 287 27.26 11.68 -40.01
N GLY A 288 27.74 11.01 -41.06
CA GLY A 288 29.06 11.24 -41.65
C GLY A 288 30.17 10.32 -41.12
N THR A 289 29.82 9.35 -40.27
CA THR A 289 30.75 8.32 -39.78
C THR A 289 30.82 7.11 -40.72
N GLU A 290 31.76 6.20 -40.47
CA GLU A 290 31.86 4.92 -41.19
C GLU A 290 30.64 4.01 -40.96
N TYR A 291 29.88 4.25 -39.88
CA TYR A 291 28.68 3.51 -39.51
C TYR A 291 27.40 4.13 -40.08
N ARG A 292 27.37 5.44 -40.34
CA ARG A 292 26.24 6.15 -40.97
C ARG A 292 26.72 7.28 -41.87
N SER A 293 26.71 7.03 -43.18
CA SER A 293 27.03 8.06 -44.18
C SER A 293 26.04 9.24 -44.18
N SER A 294 26.48 10.41 -44.64
CA SER A 294 25.68 11.64 -44.63
C SER A 294 24.42 11.63 -45.51
N GLY A 295 24.20 10.60 -46.33
CA GLY A 295 22.96 10.41 -47.10
C GLY A 295 21.89 9.58 -46.38
N ILE A 296 22.20 9.02 -45.20
CA ILE A 296 21.32 8.07 -44.51
C ILE A 296 20.42 8.79 -43.51
N ASP A 297 19.13 8.79 -43.83
CA ASP A 297 18.05 9.33 -42.99
C ASP A 297 17.04 8.23 -42.61
N PHE A 298 16.24 8.50 -41.58
CA PHE A 298 15.27 7.56 -41.00
C PHE A 298 13.83 8.03 -41.22
N LEU A 299 12.89 7.08 -41.30
CA LEU A 299 11.46 7.40 -41.28
C LEU A 299 10.97 7.48 -39.82
N LEU A 300 10.77 8.69 -39.31
CA LEU A 300 10.45 8.96 -37.90
C LEU A 300 9.01 9.45 -37.67
N ASP A 301 8.14 9.42 -38.69
CA ASP A 301 6.78 9.96 -38.56
C ASP A 301 6.03 9.31 -37.39
N GLY A 302 5.64 10.14 -36.41
CA GLY A 302 4.93 9.71 -35.21
C GLY A 302 5.76 8.94 -34.19
N ALA A 303 7.08 8.80 -34.39
CA ALA A 303 7.99 8.24 -33.41
C ALA A 303 8.12 9.14 -32.18
N ILE A 304 8.37 8.53 -31.02
CA ILE A 304 8.67 9.25 -29.77
C ILE A 304 10.17 9.20 -29.55
N VAL A 305 10.80 10.36 -29.53
CA VAL A 305 12.25 10.54 -29.47
C VAL A 305 12.57 11.56 -28.38
N ASN A 306 13.77 11.54 -27.82
CA ASN A 306 14.25 12.67 -27.02
C ASN A 306 14.55 13.85 -27.95
N GLU A 307 14.31 15.08 -27.49
CA GLU A 307 14.48 16.30 -28.30
C GLU A 307 15.92 16.54 -28.81
N HIS A 308 16.91 15.80 -28.29
CA HIS A 308 18.34 16.00 -28.60
C HIS A 308 19.05 14.82 -29.31
N ASP A 309 18.44 13.63 -29.47
CA ASP A 309 19.25 12.40 -29.67
C ASP A 309 19.33 11.86 -31.12
N LEU A 310 18.62 12.43 -32.11
CA LEU A 310 18.54 11.84 -33.47
C LEU A 310 18.93 12.74 -34.64
N PHE A 311 19.17 14.04 -34.40
CA PHE A 311 19.35 15.05 -35.46
C PHE A 311 20.73 15.72 -35.45
N THR A 312 21.61 15.37 -34.52
CA THR A 312 23.05 15.69 -34.53
C THR A 312 23.83 14.53 -35.14
#